data_AF-A0A2I3H968-F1
#
_entry.id   AF-A0A2I3H968-F1
#
_cell.length_a   1.000
_cell.length_b   1.000
_cell.length_c   1.000
_cell.angle_alpha   90.00
_cell.angle_beta   90.00
_cell.angle_gamma   90.00
#
_symmetry.space_group_name_H-M   'P 1'
#
loop_
_entity.id
_entity.type
_entity.pdbx_description
1 polymer ?
#
loop_
_entity_poly.entity_id
_entity_poly.type
_entity_poly.pdbx_seq_one_letter_code
_entity_poly.pdbx_strand_id
1 'polypeptide(L)'
;MRLLSFVVLALFAEGARLLVSKSLLNRYVVEGRDLNLQYNIYNVGSSAALDVELSDDSFPPEDFGIVNVSHTMVLRPLKAGYFNFTSAAITYLAQEDGPVVIGSSSAPGQGGILAQREFDKRFFPHFLDWAAFGVMTLPSIGTPLLLWYSSKRKYDTPKTKKN
;
A
#
# COMPACT_ATOMS: atom_id res chain seq x y z
N MET A 1 -23.83 -13.52 46.31
CA MET A 1 -23.33 -13.00 45.02
C MET A 1 -22.42 -14.07 44.43
N ARG A 2 -22.87 -14.78 43.38
CA ARG A 2 -22.14 -15.89 42.76
C ARG A 2 -21.32 -15.34 41.59
N LEU A 3 -20.00 -15.37 41.72
CA LEU A 3 -19.06 -15.07 40.64
C LEU A 3 -19.05 -16.24 39.66
N LEU A 4 -19.66 -16.07 38.50
CA LEU A 4 -19.56 -16.99 37.36
C LEU A 4 -18.20 -16.76 36.69
N SER A 5 -17.28 -17.68 36.90
CA SER A 5 -16.00 -17.75 36.18
C SER A 5 -16.27 -18.29 34.77
N PHE A 6 -16.07 -17.46 33.74
CA PHE A 6 -16.08 -17.90 32.34
C PHE A 6 -14.71 -18.48 31.99
N VAL A 7 -14.59 -19.81 32.06
CA VAL A 7 -13.48 -20.54 31.47
C VAL A 7 -13.79 -20.73 29.98
N VAL A 8 -13.07 -20.03 29.12
CA VAL A 8 -13.09 -20.28 27.68
C VAL A 8 -12.23 -21.51 27.43
N LEU A 9 -12.87 -22.65 27.21
CA LEU A 9 -12.19 -23.88 26.78
C LEU A 9 -11.81 -23.72 25.31
N ALA A 10 -10.54 -23.44 25.02
CA ALA A 10 -10.00 -23.53 23.67
C ALA A 10 -9.86 -25.02 23.32
N LEU A 11 -10.85 -25.58 22.63
CA LEU A 11 -10.75 -26.89 22.01
C LEU A 11 -9.63 -26.84 20.96
N PHE A 12 -8.46 -27.38 21.30
CA PHE A 12 -7.43 -27.70 20.31
C PHE A 12 -7.97 -28.83 19.42
N ALA A 13 -8.46 -28.47 18.25
CA ALA A 13 -8.76 -29.44 17.20
C ALA A 13 -7.44 -30.00 16.67
N GLU A 14 -7.26 -31.32 16.71
CA GLU A 14 -6.14 -32.01 16.09
C GLU A 14 -6.23 -31.84 14.56
N GLY A 15 -5.17 -31.32 13.94
CA GLY A 15 -5.07 -31.14 12.49
C GLY A 15 -4.53 -29.79 12.04
N ALA A 16 -4.32 -29.63 10.73
CA ALA A 16 -3.83 -28.40 10.12
C ALA A 16 -4.99 -27.41 9.98
N ARG A 17 -4.80 -26.19 10.49
CA ARG A 17 -5.84 -25.16 10.49
C ARG A 17 -5.25 -23.90 9.90
N LEU A 18 -5.67 -23.55 8.70
CA LEU A 18 -5.17 -22.36 8.01
C LEU A 18 -6.08 -21.16 8.28
N LEU A 19 -5.46 -20.04 8.61
CA LEU A 19 -6.09 -18.72 8.63
C LEU A 19 -5.48 -17.90 7.51
N VAL A 20 -6.31 -17.25 6.72
CA VAL A 20 -5.87 -16.42 5.60
C VAL A 20 -6.25 -14.97 5.88
N SER A 21 -5.24 -14.12 5.97
CA SER A 21 -5.41 -12.68 6.08
C SER A 21 -5.14 -12.04 4.73
N LYS A 22 -6.16 -11.37 4.17
CA LYS A 22 -6.04 -10.57 2.95
C LYS A 22 -5.86 -9.10 3.35
N SER A 23 -4.82 -8.46 2.84
CA SER A 23 -4.51 -7.05 3.13
C SER A 23 -4.17 -6.27 1.87
N LEU A 24 -4.76 -5.09 1.74
CA LEU A 24 -4.49 -4.14 0.67
C LEU A 24 -3.35 -3.21 1.13
N LEU A 25 -2.17 -3.30 0.50
CA LEU A 25 -1.01 -2.53 0.94
C LEU A 25 -1.03 -1.08 0.45
N ASN A 26 -1.76 -0.81 -0.64
CA ASN A 26 -1.88 0.54 -1.18
C ASN A 26 -2.85 1.38 -0.34
N ARG A 27 -2.44 2.60 0.02
CA ARG A 27 -3.34 3.56 0.69
C ARG A 27 -4.45 4.08 -0.24
N TYR A 28 -4.18 4.11 -1.55
CA TYR A 28 -5.11 4.54 -2.57
C TYR A 28 -5.09 3.55 -3.75
N VAL A 29 -6.26 3.19 -4.23
CA VAL A 29 -6.46 2.36 -5.41
C VAL A 29 -6.72 3.29 -6.59
N VAL A 30 -5.86 3.24 -7.61
CA VAL A 30 -5.86 4.20 -8.71
C VAL A 30 -5.86 3.48 -10.05
N GLU A 31 -6.76 3.89 -10.93
CA GLU A 31 -6.90 3.37 -12.29
C GLU A 31 -5.56 3.36 -13.04
N GLY A 32 -5.24 2.25 -13.70
CA GLY A 32 -4.05 2.12 -14.53
C GLY A 32 -2.73 1.97 -13.74
N ARG A 33 -2.77 1.96 -12.40
CA ARG A 33 -1.60 1.75 -11.53
C ARG A 33 -1.66 0.42 -10.78
N ASP A 34 -0.50 -0.05 -10.34
CA ASP A 34 -0.39 -1.34 -9.67
C ASP A 34 -1.00 -1.31 -8.24
N LEU A 35 -1.79 -2.33 -7.94
CA LEU A 35 -2.52 -2.60 -6.71
C LEU A 35 -1.94 -3.84 -6.06
N ASN A 36 -1.32 -3.68 -4.90
CA ASN A 36 -0.65 -4.75 -4.17
C ASN A 36 -1.58 -5.35 -3.12
N LEU A 37 -1.90 -6.64 -3.30
CA LEU A 37 -2.65 -7.46 -2.36
C LEU A 37 -1.73 -8.47 -1.71
N GLN A 38 -1.59 -8.40 -0.39
CA GLN A 38 -0.83 -9.36 0.39
C GLN A 38 -1.77 -10.38 1.03
N TYR A 39 -1.51 -11.65 0.74
CA TYR A 39 -2.17 -12.80 1.36
C TYR A 39 -1.19 -13.44 2.35
N ASN A 40 -1.54 -13.39 3.62
CA ASN A 40 -0.77 -14.04 4.68
C ASN A 40 -1.53 -15.30 5.11
N ILE A 41 -0.93 -16.48 4.90
CA ILE A 41 -1.49 -17.76 5.29
C ILE A 41 -0.78 -18.22 6.57
N TYR A 42 -1.54 -18.43 7.64
CA TYR A 42 -1.04 -18.87 8.94
C TYR A 42 -1.60 -20.24 9.25
N ASN A 43 -0.72 -21.22 9.48
CA ASN A 43 -1.14 -22.48 10.07
C ASN A 43 -1.17 -22.34 11.60
N VAL A 44 -2.37 -22.32 12.16
CA VAL A 44 -2.63 -22.30 13.61
C VAL A 44 -2.99 -23.69 14.15
N GLY A 45 -2.90 -24.71 13.31
CA GLY A 45 -3.15 -26.11 13.67
C GLY A 45 -1.92 -26.82 14.25
N SER A 46 -2.14 -28.05 14.72
CA SER A 46 -1.09 -28.89 15.32
C SER A 46 -0.33 -29.74 14.30
N SER A 47 -0.77 -29.81 13.04
CA SER A 47 -0.11 -30.53 11.94
C SER A 47 0.17 -29.64 10.73
N ALA A 48 1.11 -30.03 9.86
CA ALA A 48 1.44 -29.30 8.64
C ALA A 48 0.31 -29.40 7.60
N ALA A 49 0.01 -28.28 6.93
CA ALA A 49 -0.91 -28.27 5.78
C ALA A 49 -0.18 -28.68 4.51
N LEU A 50 -0.79 -29.55 3.70
CA LEU A 50 -0.25 -30.04 2.44
C LEU A 50 -1.10 -29.49 1.27
N ASP A 51 -0.47 -29.34 0.10
CA ASP A 51 -1.10 -28.91 -1.16
C ASP A 51 -2.01 -27.68 -1.01
N VAL A 52 -1.42 -26.58 -0.55
CA VAL A 52 -2.17 -25.34 -0.27
C VAL A 52 -2.33 -24.54 -1.56
N GLU A 53 -3.55 -24.52 -2.09
CA GLU A 53 -3.92 -23.70 -3.26
C GLU A 53 -4.74 -22.48 -2.84
N LEU A 54 -4.32 -21.30 -3.30
CA LEU A 54 -5.00 -20.03 -3.08
C LEU A 54 -5.58 -19.53 -4.41
N SER A 55 -6.92 -19.53 -4.52
CA SER A 55 -7.63 -18.95 -5.66
C SER A 55 -8.48 -17.75 -5.21
N ASP A 56 -8.47 -16.66 -5.98
CA ASP A 56 -9.32 -15.50 -5.72
C ASP A 56 -10.04 -15.05 -6.99
N ASP A 57 -11.30 -15.47 -7.13
CA ASP A 57 -12.17 -15.16 -8.27
C ASP A 57 -12.84 -13.78 -8.16
N SER A 58 -12.50 -12.97 -7.15
CA SER A 58 -13.13 -11.66 -6.92
C SER A 58 -12.70 -10.60 -7.95
N PHE A 59 -11.79 -10.92 -8.87
CA PHE A 59 -11.17 -9.98 -9.79
C PHE A 59 -11.42 -10.37 -11.24
N PRO A 60 -12.53 -9.93 -11.84
CA PRO A 60 -12.84 -10.24 -13.23
C PRO A 60 -11.80 -9.61 -14.17
N PRO A 61 -11.38 -10.33 -15.24
CA PRO A 61 -10.35 -9.87 -16.16
C PRO A 61 -10.77 -8.64 -16.98
N GLU A 62 -12.07 -8.33 -17.01
CA GLU A 62 -12.63 -7.14 -17.66
C GLU A 62 -12.29 -5.84 -16.92
N ASP A 63 -12.08 -5.92 -15.60
CA ASP A 63 -11.85 -4.77 -14.71
C ASP A 63 -10.44 -4.75 -14.10
N PHE A 64 -9.71 -5.88 -14.13
CA PHE A 64 -8.36 -6.00 -13.56
C PHE A 64 -7.41 -6.77 -14.48
N GLY A 65 -6.26 -6.17 -14.77
CA GLY A 65 -5.13 -6.87 -15.39
C GLY A 65 -4.24 -7.52 -14.33
N ILE A 66 -4.03 -8.85 -14.42
CA ILE A 66 -3.12 -9.59 -13.53
C ILE A 66 -1.68 -9.43 -14.07
N VAL A 67 -0.77 -8.88 -13.26
CA VAL A 67 0.61 -8.57 -13.70
C VAL A 67 1.63 -9.56 -13.14
N ASN A 68 1.41 -10.11 -11.93
CA ASN A 68 2.26 -11.15 -11.35
C ASN A 68 1.50 -12.02 -10.33
N VAL A 69 1.94 -13.27 -10.16
CA VAL A 69 1.40 -14.22 -9.17
C VAL A 69 2.57 -14.80 -8.38
N SER A 70 2.73 -14.33 -7.15
CA SER A 70 3.36 -15.07 -6.06
C SER A 70 2.45 -14.87 -4.83
N HIS A 71 2.80 -15.30 -3.61
CA HIS A 71 1.96 -15.13 -2.40
C HIS A 71 1.47 -13.68 -2.12
N THR A 72 1.87 -12.72 -2.95
CA THR A 72 1.28 -11.39 -3.13
C THR A 72 0.78 -11.27 -4.58
N MET A 73 -0.51 -10.98 -4.77
CA MET A 73 -1.11 -10.74 -6.09
C MET A 73 -1.04 -9.25 -6.38
N VAL A 74 -0.53 -8.86 -7.55
CA VAL A 74 -0.57 -7.46 -8.00
C VAL A 74 -1.56 -7.32 -9.16
N LEU A 75 -2.56 -6.48 -8.93
CA LEU A 75 -3.65 -6.18 -9.85
C LEU A 75 -3.55 -4.76 -10.37
N ARG A 76 -4.25 -4.42 -11.45
CA ARG A 76 -4.38 -3.03 -11.92
C ARG A 76 -5.84 -2.70 -12.18
N PRO A 77 -6.48 -1.82 -11.39
CA PRO A 77 -7.88 -1.45 -11.61
C PRO A 77 -8.01 -0.67 -12.92
N LEU A 78 -9.04 -0.99 -13.70
CA LEU A 78 -9.29 -0.38 -15.01
C LEU A 78 -10.45 0.64 -15.00
N LYS A 79 -11.24 0.69 -13.92
CA LYS A 79 -12.39 1.61 -13.78
C LYS A 79 -12.42 2.23 -12.39
N ALA A 80 -12.78 3.51 -12.33
CA ALA A 80 -13.05 4.22 -11.09
C ALA A 80 -14.48 3.95 -10.58
N GLY A 81 -14.66 3.91 -9.26
CA GLY A 81 -15.96 3.62 -8.65
C GLY A 81 -15.85 2.95 -7.29
N TYR A 82 -16.99 2.60 -6.69
CA TYR A 82 -16.98 1.79 -5.47
C TYR A 82 -16.93 0.31 -5.82
N PHE A 83 -15.99 -0.41 -5.20
CA PHE A 83 -15.84 -1.85 -5.38
C PHE A 83 -15.90 -2.55 -4.03
N ASN A 84 -16.57 -3.70 -3.99
CA ASN A 84 -16.66 -4.53 -2.79
C ASN A 84 -15.53 -5.54 -2.80
N PHE A 85 -14.54 -5.34 -1.93
CA PHE A 85 -13.46 -6.29 -1.75
C PHE A 85 -13.94 -7.43 -0.86
N THR A 86 -14.40 -8.51 -1.51
CA THR A 86 -14.89 -9.72 -0.87
C THR A 86 -13.76 -10.65 -0.42
N SER A 87 -14.14 -11.61 0.44
CA SER A 87 -13.26 -12.69 0.90
C SER A 87 -12.89 -13.61 -0.25
N ALA A 88 -11.62 -14.01 -0.30
CA ALA A 88 -11.13 -15.09 -1.16
C ALA A 88 -11.48 -16.45 -0.53
N ALA A 89 -11.62 -17.49 -1.36
CA ALA A 89 -11.76 -18.87 -0.87
C ALA A 89 -10.40 -19.57 -0.94
N ILE A 90 -10.05 -20.35 0.09
CA ILE A 90 -8.86 -21.19 0.07
C ILE A 90 -9.30 -22.65 0.15
N THR A 91 -8.73 -23.51 -0.69
CA THR A 91 -9.02 -24.94 -0.68
C THR A 91 -7.74 -25.70 -0.38
N TYR A 92 -7.79 -26.59 0.61
CA TYR A 92 -6.63 -27.38 1.01
C TYR A 92 -7.04 -28.79 1.42
N LEU A 93 -6.11 -29.73 1.30
CA LEU A 93 -6.26 -31.09 1.80
C LEU A 93 -5.66 -31.17 3.20
N ALA A 94 -6.47 -31.57 4.19
CA ALA A 94 -5.99 -31.71 5.57
C ALA A 94 -5.08 -32.95 5.77
N GLN A 95 -5.12 -33.92 4.83
CA GLN A 95 -4.33 -35.15 4.81
C GLN A 95 -4.23 -35.68 3.35
N GLU A 96 -3.23 -36.51 3.02
CA GLU A 96 -2.92 -36.99 1.65
C GLU A 96 -4.06 -37.75 0.92
N ASP A 97 -5.16 -38.10 1.60
CA ASP A 97 -6.39 -38.68 1.02
C ASP A 97 -7.67 -38.13 1.72
N GLY A 98 -7.56 -36.94 2.31
CA GLY A 98 -8.64 -36.32 3.09
C GLY A 98 -9.69 -35.59 2.22
N PRO A 99 -10.87 -35.28 2.77
CA PRO A 99 -11.82 -34.42 2.08
C PRO A 99 -11.25 -32.99 1.91
N VAL A 100 -11.52 -32.36 0.77
CA VAL A 100 -11.12 -30.98 0.47
C VAL A 100 -11.80 -30.02 1.45
N VAL A 101 -11.00 -29.27 2.21
CA VAL A 101 -11.48 -28.27 3.17
C VAL A 101 -11.49 -26.90 2.50
N ILE A 102 -12.65 -26.24 2.54
CA ILE A 102 -12.86 -24.89 2.00
C ILE A 102 -12.83 -23.90 3.17
N GLY A 103 -11.84 -22.99 3.16
CA GLY A 103 -11.75 -21.84 4.05
C GLY A 103 -12.05 -20.52 3.33
N SER A 104 -12.33 -19.46 4.08
CA SER A 104 -12.52 -18.11 3.53
C SER A 104 -11.58 -17.12 4.19
N SER A 105 -11.06 -16.17 3.41
CA SER A 105 -10.22 -15.08 3.93
C SER A 105 -11.05 -13.96 4.56
N SER A 106 -10.38 -13.04 5.24
CA SER A 106 -11.00 -11.76 5.61
C SER A 106 -11.49 -10.99 4.39
N ALA A 107 -12.63 -10.29 4.53
CA ALA A 107 -13.19 -9.38 3.53
C ALA A 107 -12.93 -7.92 3.95
N PRO A 108 -12.07 -7.17 3.22
CA PRO A 108 -11.78 -5.77 3.54
C PRO A 108 -12.99 -4.82 3.44
N GLY A 109 -14.06 -5.23 2.75
CA GLY A 109 -15.30 -4.45 2.64
C GLY A 109 -15.31 -3.53 1.42
N GLN A 110 -16.17 -2.52 1.42
CA GLN A 110 -16.33 -1.60 0.31
C GLN A 110 -15.21 -0.56 0.29
N GLY A 111 -14.46 -0.48 -0.80
CA GLY A 111 -13.43 0.53 -1.02
C GLY A 111 -13.70 1.36 -2.28
N GLY A 112 -13.38 2.65 -2.23
CA GLY A 112 -13.48 3.55 -3.37
C GLY A 112 -12.21 3.52 -4.21
N ILE A 113 -12.34 3.19 -5.48
CA ILE A 113 -11.30 3.33 -6.50
C ILE A 113 -11.37 4.76 -7.05
N LEU A 114 -10.31 5.52 -6.83
CA LEU A 114 -10.22 6.91 -7.27
C LEU A 114 -9.80 6.98 -8.74
N ALA A 115 -10.42 7.89 -9.49
CA ALA A 115 -9.97 8.19 -10.83
C ALA A 115 -8.57 8.80 -10.81
N GLN A 116 -7.71 8.41 -11.76
CA GLN A 116 -6.33 8.90 -11.87
C GLN A 116 -6.28 10.44 -11.86
N ARG A 117 -7.21 11.11 -12.56
CA ARG A 117 -7.30 12.58 -12.58
C ARG A 117 -7.60 13.20 -11.21
N GLU A 118 -8.44 12.56 -10.40
CA GLU A 118 -8.78 13.06 -9.07
C GLU A 118 -7.65 12.84 -8.07
N PHE A 119 -6.93 11.73 -8.21
CA PHE A 119 -5.70 11.48 -7.49
C PHE A 119 -4.65 12.54 -7.85
N ASP A 120 -4.41 12.78 -9.13
CA ASP A 120 -3.43 13.78 -9.59
C ASP A 120 -3.78 15.17 -9.07
N LYS A 121 -5.04 15.59 -9.10
CA LYS A 121 -5.45 16.89 -8.50
C LYS A 121 -5.09 17.04 -7.02
N ARG A 122 -5.14 15.96 -6.25
CA ARG A 122 -4.87 15.99 -4.80
C ARG A 122 -3.39 15.81 -4.47
N PHE A 123 -2.66 15.08 -5.31
CA PHE A 123 -1.32 14.60 -5.01
C PHE A 123 -0.27 14.98 -6.06
N PHE A 124 -0.59 15.90 -6.98
CA PHE A 124 0.39 16.41 -7.93
C PHE A 124 1.56 17.08 -7.17
N PRO A 125 2.82 16.87 -7.57
CA PRO A 125 3.97 17.45 -6.88
C PRO A 125 4.18 18.96 -7.13
N HIS A 126 3.35 19.62 -7.96
CA HIS A 126 3.36 21.06 -8.24
C HIS A 126 4.76 21.66 -8.56
N PHE A 127 5.64 20.90 -9.23
CA PHE A 127 7.02 21.31 -9.49
C PHE A 127 7.14 22.64 -10.24
N LEU A 128 6.28 22.89 -11.24
CA LEU A 128 6.28 24.13 -12.00
C LEU A 128 5.86 25.33 -11.16
N ASP A 129 4.91 25.15 -10.24
CA ASP A 129 4.47 26.22 -9.34
C ASP A 129 5.57 26.57 -8.34
N TRP A 130 6.27 25.56 -7.80
CA TRP A 130 7.46 25.76 -6.97
C TRP A 130 8.59 26.47 -7.72
N ALA A 131 8.82 26.12 -8.98
CA ALA A 131 9.81 26.79 -9.82
C ALA A 131 9.43 28.25 -10.09
N ALA A 132 8.17 28.52 -10.42
CA ALA A 132 7.65 29.87 -10.61
C ALA A 132 7.79 30.72 -9.34
N PHE A 133 7.44 30.14 -8.18
CA PHE A 133 7.67 30.78 -6.88
C PHE A 133 9.14 31.10 -6.64
N GLY A 134 10.04 30.16 -6.97
CA GLY A 134 11.48 30.38 -6.93
C GLY A 134 11.88 31.59 -7.78
N VAL A 135 11.48 31.63 -9.05
CA VAL A 135 11.81 32.73 -9.97
C VAL A 135 11.25 34.08 -9.50
N MET A 136 10.01 34.10 -8.99
CA MET A 136 9.38 35.33 -8.50
C MET A 136 10.04 35.88 -7.23
N THR A 137 10.65 35.03 -6.40
CA THR A 137 11.35 35.44 -5.18
C THR A 137 12.83 35.80 -5.41
N LEU A 138 13.41 35.42 -6.56
CA LEU A 138 14.79 35.75 -6.92
C LEU A 138 15.12 37.25 -6.91
N PRO A 139 14.27 38.19 -7.38
CA PRO A 139 14.58 39.61 -7.28
C PRO A 139 14.65 40.09 -5.83
N SER A 140 13.69 39.66 -5.00
CA SER A 140 13.59 40.07 -3.60
C SER A 140 14.76 39.57 -2.74
N ILE A 141 15.28 38.38 -3.03
CA ILE A 141 16.45 37.81 -2.31
C ILE A 141 17.75 38.21 -2.99
N GLY A 142 17.80 38.15 -4.31
CA GLY A 142 19.00 38.35 -5.14
C GLY A 142 19.48 39.80 -5.17
N THR A 143 18.57 40.78 -5.24
CA THR A 143 18.97 42.20 -5.28
C THR A 143 19.74 42.62 -4.01
N PRO A 144 19.26 42.36 -2.79
CA PRO A 144 20.03 42.62 -1.57
C PRO A 144 21.37 41.86 -1.52
N LEU A 145 21.40 40.60 -1.98
CA LEU A 145 22.60 39.75 -1.96
C LEU A 145 23.70 40.27 -2.91
N LEU A 146 23.30 40.70 -4.12
CA LEU A 146 24.21 41.32 -5.09
C LEU A 146 24.78 42.63 -4.57
N LEU A 147 23.93 43.48 -3.98
CA LEU A 147 24.37 44.73 -3.36
C LEU A 147 25.36 44.46 -2.23
N TRP A 148 25.05 43.52 -1.33
CA TRP A 148 25.96 43.12 -0.26
C TRP A 148 27.29 42.60 -0.78
N TYR A 149 27.27 41.70 -1.77
CA TYR A 149 28.48 41.11 -2.33
C TYR A 149 29.38 42.16 -2.99
N SER A 150 28.78 43.09 -3.74
CA SER A 150 29.50 44.21 -4.35
C SER A 150 30.15 45.14 -3.31
N SER A 151 29.44 45.39 -2.20
CA SER A 151 29.93 46.21 -1.09
C SER A 151 31.10 45.54 -0.39
N LYS A 152 30.95 44.26 -0.03
CA LYS A 152 31.99 43.50 0.66
C LYS A 152 33.28 43.44 -0.14
N ARG A 153 33.21 43.11 -1.44
CA ARG A 153 34.39 43.05 -2.32
C ARG A 153 35.14 44.39 -2.41
N LYS A 154 34.43 45.51 -2.29
CA LYS A 154 35.01 46.86 -2.40
C LYS A 154 35.68 47.33 -1.11
N TYR A 155 35.15 46.94 0.05
CA TYR A 155 35.59 47.51 1.34
C TYR A 155 36.39 46.55 2.22
N ASP A 156 36.34 45.23 1.98
CA ASP A 156 37.14 44.24 2.75
C ASP A 156 38.54 43.96 2.14
N THR A 157 38.93 44.60 1.03
CA THR A 157 40.29 44.41 0.50
C THR A 157 41.32 45.19 1.32
N PRO A 158 42.29 44.52 1.96
CA PRO A 158 43.31 45.21 2.76
C PRO A 158 44.19 46.06 1.84
N LYS A 159 44.32 47.36 2.15
CA LYS A 159 45.22 48.25 1.40
C LYS A 159 46.66 47.75 1.53
N THR A 160 47.30 47.44 0.41
CA THR A 160 48.73 47.11 0.37
C THR A 160 49.53 48.30 0.90
N LYS A 161 50.20 48.13 2.04
CA LYS A 161 51.15 49.11 2.55
C LYS A 161 52.30 49.21 1.55
N LYS A 162 52.50 50.40 0.98
CA LYS A 162 53.63 50.69 0.10
C LYS A 162 54.82 51.04 1.00
N ASN A 163 55.88 50.23 0.94
CA ASN A 163 57.18 50.50 1.55
C ASN A 163 57.88 51.68 0.87
#